data_AF-A0AAV4F4Q3-F1
#
_entry.id   AF-A0AAV4F4Q3-F1
#
_cell.length_a   1.000
_cell.length_b   1.000
_cell.length_c   1.000
_cell.angle_alpha   90.00
_cell.angle_beta   90.00
_cell.angle_gamma   90.00
#
_symmetry.space_group_name_H-M   'P 1'
#
loop_
_entity.id
_entity.type
_entity.pdbx_description
1 polymer ?
#
loop_
_entity_poly.entity_id
_entity_poly.type
_entity_poly.pdbx_seq_one_letter_code
_entity_poly.pdbx_strand_id
1 'polypeptide(L)'
;MDCYYEFLKMPFGMMISRATLTRAVKKLLSGMDKVVDYIDDLLVHTETWEAHVETLAVFFRRLRETNFNVRSLKCVLGSSTVDFLGHRLGQETISLRNENVEKVRNAPRPKTKKV
;
A
#
# COMPACT_ATOMS: atom_id res chain seq x y z
N MET A 1 22.58 -21.15 30.37
CA MET A 1 21.86 -20.02 31.00
C MET A 1 21.21 -19.32 29.84
N ASP A 2 19.97 -19.69 29.57
CA ASP A 2 19.39 -19.45 28.26
C ASP A 2 18.67 -18.11 28.31
N CYS A 3 19.19 -17.14 27.56
CA CYS A 3 18.59 -15.81 27.45
C CYS A 3 17.41 -15.87 26.47
N TYR A 4 16.22 -15.53 26.96
CA TYR A 4 15.02 -15.35 26.15
C TYR A 4 14.89 -13.88 25.73
N TYR A 5 14.48 -13.65 24.49
CA TYR A 5 14.23 -12.31 23.93
C TYR A 5 12.76 -12.18 23.52
N GLU A 6 12.20 -10.99 23.69
CA GLU A 6 10.84 -10.65 23.26
C GLU A 6 10.85 -9.46 22.30
N PHE A 7 9.80 -9.36 21.48
CA PHE A 7 9.66 -8.28 20.51
C PHE A 7 8.94 -7.08 21.13
N LEU A 8 9.57 -5.90 21.09
CA LEU A 8 8.98 -4.63 21.54
C LEU A 8 8.04 -4.00 20.50
N LYS A 9 8.06 -4.51 19.27
CA LYS A 9 7.22 -4.07 18.14
C LYS A 9 6.63 -5.30 17.48
N MET A 10 5.52 -5.10 16.76
CA MET A 10 4.87 -6.19 16.03
C MET A 10 5.85 -6.89 15.07
N PRO A 11 6.19 -8.16 15.28
CA PRO A 11 7.10 -8.89 14.40
C PRO A 11 6.43 -9.27 13.08
N PHE A 12 7.25 -9.41 12.03
CA PHE A 12 6.80 -9.94 10.75
C PHE A 12 6.39 -11.42 10.88
N GLY A 13 5.41 -11.86 10.08
CA GLY A 13 4.98 -13.26 10.03
C GLY A 13 3.86 -13.62 11.01
N MET A 14 3.46 -12.72 11.92
CA MET A 14 2.26 -12.95 12.72
C MET A 14 1.00 -12.90 11.86
N MET A 15 0.07 -13.84 12.05
CA MET A 15 -1.20 -13.88 11.33
C MET A 15 -2.01 -12.58 11.48
N ILE A 16 -1.95 -11.96 12.67
CA ILE A 16 -2.71 -10.75 13.02
C ILE A 16 -2.03 -9.44 12.61
N SER A 17 -0.81 -9.51 12.08
CA SER A 17 0.02 -8.32 11.83
C SER A 17 -0.63 -7.36 10.83
N ARG A 18 -1.09 -7.91 9.70
CA ARG A 18 -1.74 -7.15 8.63
C ARG A 18 -2.99 -6.43 9.12
N ALA A 19 -3.89 -7.17 9.79
CA ALA A 19 -5.14 -6.60 10.29
C ALA A 19 -4.91 -5.47 11.30
N THR A 20 -3.88 -5.60 12.14
CA THR A 20 -3.51 -4.58 13.12
C THR A 20 -2.94 -3.33 12.45
N LEU A 21 -2.07 -3.50 11.45
CA LEU A 21 -1.53 -2.39 10.67
C LEU A 21 -2.63 -1.65 9.90
N THR A 22 -3.47 -2.39 9.16
CA THR A 22 -4.59 -1.80 8.42
C THR A 22 -5.52 -1.01 9.34
N ARG A 23 -5.83 -1.53 10.53
CA ARG A 23 -6.65 -0.80 11.51
C ARG A 23 -6.00 0.51 11.96
N ALA A 24 -4.69 0.50 12.21
CA ALA A 24 -3.95 1.69 12.59
C ALA A 24 -3.89 2.73 11.46
N VAL A 25 -3.65 2.27 10.22
CA VAL A 25 -3.64 3.10 9.01
C VAL A 25 -5.02 3.71 8.75
N LYS A 26 -6.11 2.95 8.87
CA LYS A 26 -7.47 3.50 8.73
C LYS A 26 -7.77 4.60 9.75
N LYS A 27 -7.29 4.44 10.99
CA LYS A 27 -7.42 5.48 12.02
C LYS A 27 -6.62 6.73 11.64
N LEU A 28 -5.40 6.56 11.12
CA LEU A 28 -4.55 7.64 10.61
C LEU A 28 -5.24 8.43 9.47
N LEU A 29 -5.86 7.70 8.54
CA LEU A 29 -6.50 8.26 7.35
C LEU A 29 -7.94 8.75 7.57
N SER A 30 -8.48 8.59 8.78
CA SER A 30 -9.87 8.96 9.09
C SER A 30 -10.17 10.42 8.70
N GLY A 31 -11.17 10.63 7.83
CA GLY A 31 -11.51 11.95 7.28
C GLY A 31 -10.61 12.44 6.14
N MET A 32 -9.88 11.55 5.47
CA MET A 32 -9.17 11.81 4.21
C MET A 32 -9.76 10.97 3.08
N ASP A 33 -10.87 11.41 2.49
CA ASP A 33 -11.61 10.64 1.46
C ASP A 33 -10.83 10.43 0.15
N LYS A 34 -9.74 11.18 -0.04
CA LYS A 34 -8.86 11.14 -1.21
C LYS A 34 -7.65 10.21 -1.02
N VAL A 35 -7.59 9.47 0.09
CA VAL A 35 -6.54 8.50 0.36
C VAL A 35 -7.14 7.12 0.56
N VAL A 36 -6.68 6.15 -0.22
CA VAL A 36 -7.10 4.76 -0.18
C VAL A 36 -5.99 3.91 0.41
N ASP A 37 -6.32 3.10 1.41
CA ASP A 37 -5.42 2.10 1.98
C ASP A 37 -5.70 0.69 1.44
N TYR A 38 -4.64 -0.06 1.20
CA TYR A 38 -4.69 -1.51 1.00
C TYR A 38 -3.52 -2.19 1.70
N ILE A 39 -3.79 -2.73 2.89
CA ILE A 39 -2.80 -3.43 3.74
C ILE A 39 -1.56 -2.54 4.02
N ASP A 40 -0.51 -2.70 3.20
CA ASP A 40 0.78 -2.03 3.34
C ASP A 40 0.95 -0.88 2.33
N ASP A 41 0.08 -0.80 1.32
CA ASP A 41 0.14 0.18 0.22
C ASP A 41 -0.88 1.30 0.43
N LEU A 42 -0.47 2.52 0.12
CA LEU A 42 -1.28 3.74 0.25
C LEU A 42 -1.33 4.46 -1.10
N LEU A 43 -2.52 4.90 -1.49
CA LEU A 43 -2.76 5.64 -2.72
C LEU A 43 -3.44 6.97 -2.41
N VAL A 44 -2.83 8.08 -2.84
CA VAL A 44 -3.43 9.42 -2.76
C VAL A 44 -3.86 9.83 -4.15
N HIS A 45 -5.12 10.23 -4.34
CA HIS A 45 -5.66 10.60 -5.64
C HIS A 45 -6.47 11.90 -5.58
N THR A 46 -6.25 12.79 -6.54
CA THR A 46 -6.93 14.09 -6.66
C THR A 46 -7.10 14.47 -8.13
N GLU A 47 -8.01 15.39 -8.42
CA GLU A 47 -8.31 15.82 -9.80
C GLU A 47 -7.32 16.89 -10.30
N THR A 48 -6.93 17.82 -9.42
CA THR A 48 -5.99 18.90 -9.73
C THR A 48 -4.67 18.72 -8.99
N TRP A 49 -3.61 19.33 -9.50
CA TRP A 49 -2.29 19.32 -8.88
C TRP A 49 -2.28 20.10 -7.56
N GLU A 50 -2.99 21.22 -7.50
CA GLU A 50 -3.09 22.08 -6.33
C GLU A 50 -3.74 21.32 -5.16
N ALA A 51 -4.87 20.66 -5.42
CA ALA A 51 -5.51 19.80 -4.44
C ALA A 51 -4.62 18.60 -4.04
N HIS A 52 -3.79 18.09 -4.97
CA HIS A 52 -2.85 17.01 -4.69
C HIS A 52 -1.82 17.43 -3.64
N VAL A 53 -1.20 18.60 -3.84
CA VAL A 53 -0.18 19.14 -2.95
C VAL A 53 -0.76 19.40 -1.56
N GLU A 54 -1.95 19.99 -1.47
CA GLU A 54 -2.64 20.21 -0.20
C GLU A 54 -2.95 18.88 0.53
N THR A 55 -3.48 17.90 -0.20
CA THR A 55 -3.80 16.58 0.35
C THR A 55 -2.54 15.86 0.85
N LEU A 56 -1.45 15.91 0.08
CA LEU A 56 -0.15 15.35 0.47
C LEU A 56 0.41 16.04 1.71
N ALA A 57 0.29 17.36 1.82
CA ALA A 57 0.76 18.11 2.99
C ALA A 57 0.03 17.64 4.26
N VAL A 58 -1.29 17.46 4.19
CA VAL A 58 -2.09 16.92 5.31
C VAL A 58 -1.68 15.48 5.61
N PHE A 59 -1.51 14.65 4.59
CA PHE A 59 -1.12 13.24 4.73
C PHE A 59 0.23 13.08 5.43
N PHE A 60 1.27 13.78 4.96
CA PHE A 60 2.60 13.73 5.56
C PHE A 60 2.64 14.32 6.97
N ARG A 61 1.83 15.36 7.25
CA ARG A 61 1.68 15.89 8.61
C ARG A 61 1.14 14.82 9.57
N ARG A 62 0.08 14.10 9.17
CA ARG A 62 -0.50 13.03 10.00
C ARG A 62 0.46 11.86 10.22
N LEU A 63 1.20 11.46 9.18
CA LEU A 63 2.25 10.44 9.30
C LEU A 63 3.27 10.83 10.38
N ARG A 64 3.72 12.10 10.37
CA ARG A 64 4.66 12.63 11.36
C ARG A 64 4.07 12.66 12.77
N GLU A 65 2.81 13.08 12.93
CA GLU A 65 2.12 13.13 14.24
C GLU A 65 1.93 11.75 14.87
N THR A 66 1.77 10.71 14.05
CA THR A 66 1.57 9.33 14.50
C THR A 66 2.85 8.49 14.50
N ASN A 67 3.99 9.10 14.17
CA ASN A 67 5.30 8.46 14.04
C ASN A 67 5.32 7.27 13.06
N PHE A 68 4.45 7.31 12.04
CA PHE A 68 4.44 6.36 10.94
C PHE A 68 5.46 6.78 9.88
N ASN A 69 6.27 5.81 9.42
CA ASN A 69 7.26 6.03 8.38
C ASN A 69 6.84 5.34 7.10
N VAL A 70 6.97 6.05 5.98
CA VAL A 70 6.84 5.49 4.64
C VAL A 70 8.23 5.28 4.03
N ARG A 71 8.38 4.22 3.24
CA ARG A 71 9.67 3.93 2.59
C ARG A 71 9.80 4.77 1.33
N SER A 72 10.50 5.90 1.43
CA SER A 72 10.69 6.89 0.34
C SER A 72 11.12 6.26 -1.00
N LEU A 73 12.05 5.30 -0.98
CA LEU A 73 12.54 4.59 -2.18
C LEU A 73 11.47 3.79 -2.93
N LYS A 74 10.33 3.50 -2.29
CA LYS A 74 9.19 2.81 -2.91
C LYS A 74 8.03 3.76 -3.22
N CYS A 75 8.11 5.02 -2.81
CA CYS A 75 7.06 6.00 -3.04
C CYS A 75 7.16 6.58 -4.45
N VAL A 76 6.03 6.66 -5.13
CA VAL A 76 5.86 7.39 -6.38
C VAL A 76 5.01 8.61 -6.07
N LEU A 77 5.52 9.82 -6.31
CA LEU A 77 4.84 11.08 -5.99
C LEU A 77 4.58 11.89 -7.25
N GLY A 78 3.39 12.50 -7.33
CA GLY A 78 3.02 13.45 -8.37
C GLY A 78 3.02 12.88 -9.80
N SER A 79 2.73 11.60 -9.94
CA SER A 79 2.61 10.95 -11.25
C SER A 79 1.16 10.95 -11.72
N SER A 80 0.94 11.18 -13.02
CA SER A 80 -0.36 11.01 -13.68
C SER A 80 -0.78 9.54 -13.85
N THR A 81 0.20 8.63 -13.73
CA THR A 81 -0.02 7.19 -13.79
C THR A 81 0.74 6.48 -12.67
N VAL A 82 0.13 5.49 -12.02
CA VAL A 82 0.78 4.75 -10.93
C VAL A 82 0.39 3.28 -10.97
N ASP A 83 1.34 2.41 -10.68
CA ASP A 83 1.09 0.99 -10.53
C ASP A 83 0.67 0.72 -9.07
N PHE A 84 -0.55 0.20 -8.87
CA PHE A 84 -1.13 -0.08 -7.55
C PHE A 84 -1.85 -1.44 -7.59
N LEU A 85 -1.53 -2.33 -6.65
CA LEU A 85 -2.13 -3.69 -6.53
C LEU A 85 -2.11 -4.53 -7.81
N GLY A 86 -1.08 -4.37 -8.64
CA GLY A 86 -0.96 -5.10 -9.91
C GLY A 86 -1.78 -4.52 -11.07
N HIS A 87 -2.44 -3.38 -10.84
CA HIS A 87 -3.09 -2.56 -11.85
C HIS A 87 -2.24 -1.33 -12.16
N ARG A 88 -2.39 -0.81 -13.37
CA ARG A 88 -1.90 0.52 -13.74
C ARG A 88 -3.09 1.47 -13.77
N LEU A 89 -3.04 2.46 -12.88
CA LEU A 89 -4.05 3.49 -12.71
C LEU A 89 -3.62 4.76 -13.44
N GLY A 90 -4.51 5.37 -14.22
CA GLY A 90 -4.27 6.69 -14.82
C GLY A 90 -5.21 7.02 -15.96
N GLN A 91 -5.32 8.31 -16.30
CA GLN A 91 -6.17 8.81 -17.40
C GLN A 91 -7.61 8.25 -17.37
N GLU A 92 -8.22 8.21 -16.18
CA GLU A 92 -9.58 7.66 -15.96
C GLU A 92 -9.73 6.16 -16.30
N THR A 93 -8.61 5.45 -16.50
CA THR A 93 -8.60 4.02 -16.80
C THR A 93 -7.91 3.22 -15.70
N ILE A 94 -8.42 2.00 -15.52
CA ILE A 94 -7.79 0.96 -14.69
C ILE A 94 -7.42 -0.17 -15.64
N SER A 95 -6.12 -0.36 -15.86
CA SER A 95 -5.61 -1.42 -16.74
C SER A 95 -4.84 -2.46 -15.93
N LEU A 96 -4.84 -3.71 -16.39
CA LEU A 96 -3.99 -4.74 -15.82
C LEU A 96 -2.54 -4.52 -16.25
N ARG A 97 -1.59 -4.74 -15.33
CA ARG A 97 -0.18 -4.71 -15.71
C ARG A 97 0.12 -5.86 -16.67
N ASN A 98 0.73 -5.56 -17.82
CA ASN A 98 1.06 -6.55 -18.84
C ASN A 98 1.84 -7.75 -18.29
N GLU A 99 2.76 -7.53 -17.36
CA GLU A 99 3.52 -8.61 -16.71
C GLU A 99 2.63 -9.61 -15.96
N ASN A 100 1.55 -9.16 -15.33
CA ASN A 100 0.62 -10.05 -14.63
C ASN A 100 -0.20 -10.87 -15.63
N VAL A 101 -0.61 -10.24 -16.73
CA VAL A 101 -1.32 -10.92 -17.82
C VAL A 101 -0.42 -12.00 -18.45
N GLU A 102 0.84 -11.68 -18.73
CA GLU A 102 1.81 -12.62 -19.29
C GLU A 102 2.14 -13.77 -18.34
N LYS A 103 2.25 -13.53 -17.03
CA LYS A 103 2.43 -14.61 -16.05
C LYS A 103 1.28 -15.61 -16.06
N VAL A 104 0.05 -15.14 -16.23
CA VAL A 104 -1.13 -16.02 -16.30
C VAL A 104 -1.19 -16.73 -17.65
N ARG A 105 -0.94 -16.04 -18.77
CA ARG A 105 -0.93 -16.63 -20.11
C ARG A 105 0.11 -17.74 -20.27
N ASN A 106 1.30 -17.53 -19.71
CA ASN A 106 2.41 -18.47 -19.79
C ASN A 106 2.42 -19.47 -18.61
N ALA A 107 1.41 -19.45 -17.74
CA ALA A 107 1.33 -20.38 -16.62
C ALA A 107 1.17 -21.82 -17.15
N PRO A 108 2.02 -22.77 -16.74
CA PRO A 108 1.87 -24.15 -17.16
C PRO A 108 0.56 -24.74 -16.59
N ARG A 109 -0.10 -25.59 -17.38
CA ARG A 109 -1.30 -26.30 -16.93
C ARG A 109 -0.98 -27.05 -15.63
N PRO A 110 -1.76 -26.86 -14.55
CA PRO A 110 -1.53 -27.58 -13.30
C PRO A 110 -1.57 -29.10 -13.53
N LYS A 111 -0.53 -29.81 -13.09
CA LYS A 111 -0.40 -31.27 -13.26
C LYS A 111 -0.90 -32.06 -12.05
N THR A 112 -1.05 -31.42 -10.91
CA THR A 112 -1.46 -32.03 -9.65
C THR A 112 -2.40 -31.10 -8.90
N LYS A 113 -3.29 -31.67 -8.07
CA LYS A 113 -3.96 -30.89 -7.02
C LYS A 113 -2.89 -30.53 -5.98
N LYS A 114 -2.73 -29.23 -5.68
CA LYS A 114 -2.16 -28.82 -4.40
C LYS A 114 -3.27 -29.00 -3.37
N VAL A 115 -3.07 -29.98 -2.48
CA VAL A 115 -3.84 -30.15 -1.24
C VAL A 115 -3.27 -29.18 -0.21
#